data_AF-A0A2V3PV00-F1
#
_entry.id   AF-A0A2V3PV00-F1
#
_cell.length_a   1.000
_cell.length_b   1.000
_cell.length_c   1.000
_cell.angle_alpha   90.00
_cell.angle_beta   90.00
_cell.angle_gamma   90.00
#
_symmetry.space_group_name_H-M   'P 1'
#
loop_
_entity.id
_entity.type
_entity.pdbx_description
1 polymer ?
#
loop_
_entity_poly.entity_id
_entity_poly.type
_entity_poly.pdbx_seq_one_letter_code
_entity_poly.pdbx_strand_id
1 'polypeptide(L)'
;MDIPKPLRVVSIVLVVLGIIRIVAGILGLIGLRGFFSENPDLITQVIIENFVAGPLILISGLLLLKGKAIGRILLVVAVVGSWIASFVISKEYSIGTLIIFSAIIAILFLEDKIKQYFADKA
;
A
#
# COMPACT_ATOMS: atom_id res chain seq x y z
N MET A 1 -25.27 -8.16 -2.95
CA MET A 1 -25.10 -6.71 -2.70
C MET A 1 -23.99 -6.17 -3.56
N ASP A 2 -24.23 -5.06 -4.27
CA ASP A 2 -23.18 -4.42 -5.08
C ASP A 2 -22.07 -3.84 -4.20
N ILE A 3 -20.85 -3.78 -4.75
CA ILE A 3 -19.70 -3.15 -4.07
C ILE A 3 -20.03 -1.66 -3.86
N PRO A 4 -19.98 -1.14 -2.61
CA PRO A 4 -20.16 0.28 -2.33
C PRO A 4 -19.21 1.12 -3.20
N LYS A 5 -19.73 2.21 -3.79
CA LYS A 5 -18.91 3.12 -4.62
C LYS A 5 -17.60 3.56 -3.95
N PRO A 6 -17.58 3.95 -2.66
CA PRO A 6 -16.35 4.34 -1.96
C PRO A 6 -15.34 3.19 -1.88
N LEU A 7 -15.78 1.98 -1.54
CA LEU A 7 -14.93 0.78 -1.52
C LEU A 7 -14.35 0.51 -2.91
N ARG A 8 -15.16 0.63 -3.97
CA ARG A 8 -14.70 0.44 -5.35
C ARG A 8 -13.62 1.45 -5.72
N VAL A 9 -13.83 2.73 -5.44
CA VAL A 9 -12.87 3.81 -5.74
C VAL A 9 -11.57 3.57 -4.99
N VAL A 10 -11.61 3.35 -3.67
CA VAL A 10 -10.43 3.07 -2.86
C VAL A 10 -9.68 1.85 -3.39
N SER A 11 -10.38 0.78 -3.73
CA SER A 11 -9.76 -0.44 -4.23
C SER A 11 -9.05 -0.23 -5.56
N ILE A 12 -9.63 0.55 -6.48
CA ILE A 12 -9.00 0.93 -7.75
C ILE A 12 -7.76 1.78 -7.49
N VAL A 13 -7.84 2.77 -6.60
CA VAL A 13 -6.69 3.61 -6.22
C VAL A 13 -5.55 2.75 -5.68
N LEU A 14 -5.84 1.78 -4.81
CA LEU A 14 -4.83 0.86 -4.27
C LEU A 14 -4.19 0.01 -5.37
N VAL A 15 -4.97 -0.50 -6.32
CA VAL A 15 -4.45 -1.25 -7.47
C VAL A 15 -3.49 -0.39 -8.30
N VAL A 16 -3.91 0.83 -8.63
CA VAL A 16 -3.09 1.77 -9.42
C VAL A 16 -1.81 2.13 -8.68
N LEU A 17 -1.89 2.46 -7.39
CA LEU A 17 -0.72 2.77 -6.56
C LEU A 17 0.25 1.59 -6.45
N GLY A 18 -0.26 0.36 -6.30
CA GLY A 18 0.56 -0.84 -6.25
C GLY A 18 1.33 -1.07 -7.56
N ILE A 19 0.67 -0.87 -8.71
CA ILE A 19 1.33 -0.96 -10.03
C ILE A 19 2.40 0.13 -10.18
N ILE A 20 2.06 1.37 -9.84
CA ILE A 20 3.00 2.51 -9.91
C ILE A 20 4.25 2.21 -9.10
N ARG A 21 4.11 1.68 -7.88
CA ARG A 21 5.26 1.33 -7.03
C ARG A 21 6.14 0.25 -7.64
N ILE A 22 5.55 -0.81 -8.19
CA ILE A 22 6.33 -1.87 -8.84
C ILE A 22 7.13 -1.31 -10.01
N VAL A 23 6.50 -0.49 -10.86
CA VAL A 23 7.16 0.16 -12.00
C VAL A 23 8.26 1.10 -11.52
N ALA A 24 7.99 1.95 -10.53
CA ALA A 24 8.98 2.85 -9.94
C ALA A 24 10.18 2.11 -9.35
N GLY A 25 9.94 0.98 -8.66
CA GLY A 25 10.99 0.11 -8.14
C GLY A 25 11.88 -0.45 -9.24
N ILE A 26 11.29 -0.95 -10.33
CA ILE A 26 12.05 -1.46 -11.49
C ILE A 26 12.91 -0.35 -12.10
N LEU A 27 12.31 0.81 -12.36
CA LEU A 27 13.04 1.96 -12.92
C LEU A 27 14.16 2.44 -11.98
N GLY A 28 13.91 2.46 -10.67
CA GLY A 28 14.91 2.82 -9.67
C GLY A 28 16.10 1.86 -9.66
N LEU A 29 15.86 0.55 -9.69
CA LEU A 29 16.93 -0.46 -9.73
C LEU A 29 17.79 -0.36 -11.00
N ILE A 30 17.17 -0.02 -12.14
CA ILE A 30 17.89 0.14 -13.41
C ILE A 30 18.67 1.47 -13.44
N GLY A 31 18.02 2.57 -13.03
CA GLY A 31 18.54 3.92 -13.19
C GLY A 31 19.54 4.37 -12.12
N LEU A 32 19.50 3.79 -10.92
CA LEU A 32 20.31 4.25 -9.77
C LEU A 32 21.42 3.26 -9.37
N ARG A 33 21.82 2.36 -10.28
CA ARG A 33 22.75 1.28 -9.96
C ARG A 33 24.10 1.75 -9.37
N GLY A 34 24.65 2.86 -9.86
CA GLY A 34 25.88 3.47 -9.32
C GLY A 34 25.67 4.27 -8.02
N PHE A 35 24.45 4.75 -7.77
CA PHE A 35 24.11 5.45 -6.53
C PHE A 35 23.94 4.48 -5.36
N PHE A 36 23.40 3.27 -5.62
CA PHE A 36 23.27 2.22 -4.61
C PHE A 36 24.60 1.62 -4.17
N SER A 37 25.66 1.64 -5.00
CA SER A 37 26.99 1.20 -4.58
C SER A 37 27.61 2.12 -3.52
N GLU A 38 27.23 3.41 -3.52
CA GLU A 38 27.67 4.37 -2.51
C GLU A 38 26.74 4.40 -1.29
N ASN A 39 25.48 3.99 -1.46
CA ASN A 39 24.45 4.02 -0.42
C ASN A 39 23.69 2.68 -0.37
N PRO A 40 24.32 1.62 0.17
CA PRO A 40 23.73 0.29 0.18
C PRO A 40 22.42 0.21 0.98
N ASP A 41 22.25 1.02 2.02
CA ASP A 41 21.02 1.01 2.83
C ASP A 41 19.79 1.46 2.03
N LEU A 42 19.97 2.34 1.05
CA LEU A 42 18.89 2.82 0.19
C LEU A 42 18.40 1.75 -0.78
N ILE A 43 19.24 0.77 -1.18
CA ILE A 43 18.77 -0.34 -2.02
C ILE A 43 17.77 -1.21 -1.25
N THR A 44 18.03 -1.44 0.04
CA THR A 44 17.15 -2.22 0.92
C THR A 44 15.81 -1.50 1.10
N GLN A 45 15.84 -0.18 1.28
CA GLN A 45 14.61 0.61 1.34
C GLN A 45 13.81 0.51 0.05
N VAL A 46 14.45 0.68 -1.12
CA VAL A 46 13.78 0.58 -2.43
C VAL A 46 13.15 -0.80 -2.64
N ILE A 47 13.84 -1.86 -2.23
CA ILE A 47 13.31 -3.23 -2.30
C ILE A 47 12.05 -3.37 -1.42
N ILE A 48 12.11 -2.95 -0.17
CA ILE A 48 10.98 -3.08 0.77
C ILE A 48 9.79 -2.26 0.29
N GLU A 49 9.98 -0.98 -0.05
CA GLU A 49 8.87 -0.09 -0.39
C GLU A 49 8.19 -0.46 -1.71
N ASN A 50 8.95 -0.94 -2.70
CA ASN A 50 8.44 -1.17 -4.05
C ASN A 50 8.14 -2.63 -4.35
N PHE A 51 8.94 -3.57 -3.84
CA PHE A 51 8.81 -5.00 -4.14
C PHE A 51 8.19 -5.82 -3.01
N VAL A 52 8.05 -5.26 -1.81
CA VAL A 52 7.27 -5.88 -0.72
C VAL A 52 5.96 -5.12 -0.52
N ALA A 53 6.03 -3.84 -0.15
CA ALA A 53 4.82 -3.06 0.13
C ALA A 53 3.96 -2.81 -1.12
N GLY A 54 4.57 -2.52 -2.27
CA GLY A 54 3.88 -2.33 -3.55
C GLY A 54 2.94 -3.50 -3.91
N PRO A 55 3.46 -4.75 -4.00
CA PRO A 55 2.63 -5.94 -4.22
C PRO A 55 1.56 -6.16 -3.15
N LEU A 56 1.86 -5.93 -1.86
CA LEU A 56 0.88 -6.10 -0.79
C LEU A 56 -0.28 -5.09 -0.92
N ILE A 57 0.01 -3.84 -1.28
CA ILE A 57 -1.00 -2.81 -1.57
C ILE A 57 -1.84 -3.21 -2.78
N LEU A 58 -1.22 -3.69 -3.86
CA LEU A 58 -1.91 -4.19 -5.05
C LEU A 58 -2.85 -5.36 -4.70
N ILE A 59 -2.33 -6.37 -4.01
CA ILE A 59 -3.10 -7.55 -3.59
C ILE A 59 -4.25 -7.14 -2.68
N SER A 60 -4.02 -6.20 -1.76
CA SER A 60 -5.07 -5.63 -0.91
C SER A 60 -6.20 -5.04 -1.76
N GLY A 61 -5.89 -4.17 -2.73
CA GLY A 61 -6.90 -3.58 -3.63
C GLY A 61 -7.70 -4.64 -4.41
N LEU A 62 -7.02 -5.67 -4.93
CA LEU A 62 -7.67 -6.79 -5.63
C LEU A 62 -8.58 -7.62 -4.70
N LEU A 63 -8.18 -7.85 -3.45
CA LEU A 63 -8.98 -8.55 -2.46
C LEU A 63 -10.22 -7.75 -2.08
N LEU A 64 -10.09 -6.44 -1.93
CA LEU A 64 -11.20 -5.53 -1.64
C LEU A 64 -12.23 -5.48 -2.80
N LEU A 65 -11.78 -5.49 -4.06
CA LEU A 65 -12.66 -5.64 -5.23
C LEU A 65 -13.43 -6.97 -5.23
N LYS A 66 -12.81 -8.04 -4.72
CA LYS A 66 -13.49 -9.34 -4.54
C LYS A 66 -14.40 -9.37 -3.30
N GLY A 67 -14.43 -8.29 -2.52
CA GLY A 67 -15.18 -8.18 -1.28
C GLY A 67 -14.62 -9.03 -0.15
N LYS A 68 -13.31 -9.33 -0.15
CA LYS A 68 -12.64 -10.06 0.93
C LYS A 68 -12.12 -9.08 1.99
N ALA A 69 -12.64 -9.18 3.21
CA ALA A 69 -12.28 -8.33 4.34
C ALA A 69 -10.79 -8.38 4.70
N ILE A 70 -10.11 -9.49 4.43
CA ILE A 70 -8.66 -9.67 4.68
C ILE A 70 -7.80 -8.65 3.92
N GLY A 71 -8.30 -8.10 2.81
CA GLY A 71 -7.62 -7.01 2.10
C GLY A 71 -7.41 -5.77 2.97
N ARG A 72 -8.32 -5.48 3.92
CA ARG A 72 -8.19 -4.33 4.83
C ARG A 72 -7.00 -4.51 5.78
N ILE A 73 -6.86 -5.70 6.35
CA ILE A 73 -5.77 -6.03 7.28
C ILE A 73 -4.44 -6.03 6.54
N LEU A 74 -4.40 -6.62 5.34
CA LEU A 74 -3.21 -6.65 4.50
C LEU A 74 -2.70 -5.23 4.18
N LEU A 75 -3.63 -4.29 3.92
CA LEU A 75 -3.25 -2.89 3.68
C LEU A 75 -2.57 -2.27 4.91
N VAL A 76 -3.14 -2.46 6.09
CA VAL A 76 -2.57 -1.92 7.34
C VAL A 76 -1.17 -2.47 7.55
N VAL A 77 -0.99 -3.79 7.40
CA VAL A 77 0.33 -4.43 7.55
C VAL A 77 1.33 -3.88 6.52
N ALA A 78 0.92 -3.72 5.26
CA ALA A 78 1.78 -3.19 4.21
C ALA A 78 2.24 -1.75 4.50
N VAL A 79 1.32 -0.90 4.94
CA VAL A 79 1.60 0.52 5.22
C VAL A 79 2.47 0.67 6.47
N VAL A 80 2.09 0.01 7.57
CA VAL A 80 2.83 0.08 8.84
C VAL A 80 4.22 -0.54 8.68
N GLY A 81 4.32 -1.70 8.04
CA GLY A 81 5.60 -2.37 7.79
C GLY A 81 6.52 -1.52 6.91
N SER A 82 5.98 -0.95 5.83
CA SER A 82 6.73 -0.03 4.96
C SER A 82 7.21 1.20 5.74
N TRP A 83 6.35 1.81 6.55
CA TRP A 83 6.69 3.01 7.31
C TRP A 83 7.77 2.75 8.36
N ILE A 84 7.67 1.63 9.10
CA ILE A 84 8.71 1.21 10.06
C ILE A 84 10.04 0.99 9.33
N ALA A 85 10.02 0.34 8.16
CA ALA A 85 11.24 0.12 7.39
C ALA A 85 11.89 1.44 6.93
N SER A 86 11.11 2.38 6.39
CA SER A 86 11.63 3.70 6.02
C SER A 86 12.22 4.43 7.23
N PHE A 87 11.53 4.41 8.37
CA PHE A 87 12.03 5.06 9.59
C PHE A 87 13.33 4.44 10.12
N VAL A 88 13.43 3.10 10.14
CA VAL A 88 14.60 2.39 10.66
C VAL A 88 15.81 2.53 9.73
N ILE A 89 15.58 2.50 8.41
CA ILE A 89 16.67 2.44 7.41
C ILE A 89 17.15 3.84 7.03
N SER A 90 16.26 4.74 6.64
CA SER A 90 16.63 6.06 6.10
C SER A 90 16.39 7.22 7.06
N LYS A 91 15.77 6.96 8.22
CA LYS A 91 15.33 8.00 9.19
C LYS A 91 14.40 9.04 8.56
N GLU A 92 13.83 8.74 7.39
CA GLU A 92 12.92 9.63 6.70
C GLU A 92 11.50 9.46 7.26
N TYR A 93 10.93 10.57 7.70
CA TYR A 93 9.52 10.64 8.03
C TYR A 93 8.72 10.93 6.76
N SER A 94 8.29 9.88 6.08
CA SER A 94 7.37 9.97 4.93
C SER A 94 5.95 10.35 5.38
N ILE A 95 5.80 11.57 5.93
CA ILE A 95 4.57 12.09 6.54
C ILE A 95 3.43 12.15 5.51
N GLY A 96 3.72 12.58 4.28
CA GLY A 96 2.71 12.64 3.21
C GLY A 96 2.11 11.26 2.90
N THR A 97 2.96 10.25 2.79
CA THR A 97 2.55 8.85 2.57
C THR A 97 1.67 8.35 3.72
N LEU A 98 2.06 8.64 4.96
CA LEU A 98 1.27 8.31 6.16
C LEU A 98 -0.13 8.94 6.14
N ILE A 99 -0.24 10.22 5.81
CA ILE A 99 -1.53 10.93 5.76
C ILE A 99 -2.45 10.29 4.73
N ILE A 100 -1.96 10.04 3.52
CA ILE A 100 -2.75 9.45 2.43
C ILE A 100 -3.26 8.06 2.81
N PHE A 101 -2.38 7.18 3.30
CA PHE A 101 -2.81 5.83 3.69
C PHE A 101 -3.69 5.82 4.94
N SER A 102 -3.49 6.75 5.87
CA SER A 102 -4.37 6.89 7.04
C SER A 102 -5.79 7.29 6.62
N ALA A 103 -5.94 8.20 5.66
CA ALA A 103 -7.23 8.56 5.10
C ALA A 103 -7.90 7.36 4.41
N ILE A 104 -7.15 6.59 3.62
CA ILE A 104 -7.65 5.36 2.97
C ILE A 104 -8.11 4.34 4.02
N ILE A 105 -7.31 4.09 5.06
CA ILE A 105 -7.65 3.17 6.14
C ILE A 105 -8.89 3.68 6.89
N ALA A 106 -8.97 4.97 7.20
CA ALA A 106 -10.14 5.56 7.85
C ALA A 106 -11.41 5.31 7.03
N ILE A 107 -11.38 5.52 5.70
CA ILE A 107 -12.52 5.21 4.82
C ILE A 107 -12.89 3.72 4.92
N LEU A 108 -11.92 2.81 4.82
CA LEU A 108 -12.16 1.36 4.83
C LEU A 108 -12.72 0.81 6.16
N PHE A 109 -12.47 1.48 7.27
CA PHE A 109 -12.84 1.02 8.61
C PHE A 109 -13.96 1.84 9.27
N LEU A 110 -14.14 3.11 8.91
CA LEU A 110 -15.11 4.00 9.56
C LEU A 110 -16.38 4.20 8.73
N GLU A 111 -16.35 3.99 7.42
CA GLU A 111 -17.54 4.20 6.58
C GLU A 111 -18.57 3.07 6.72
N ASP A 112 -19.77 3.41 7.18
CA ASP A 112 -20.79 2.42 7.58
C ASP A 112 -21.25 1.53 6.43
N LYS A 113 -21.31 2.06 5.21
CA LYS A 113 -21.62 1.27 4.00
C LYS A 113 -20.59 0.18 3.74
N ILE A 114 -19.32 0.45 4.04
CA ILE A 114 -18.22 -0.51 3.88
C ILE A 114 -18.26 -1.53 5.02
N LYS A 115 -18.51 -1.09 6.25
CA LYS A 115 -18.67 -1.98 7.41
C LYS A 115 -19.80 -2.98 7.18
N GLN A 116 -20.99 -2.50 6.81
CA GLN A 116 -22.15 -3.35 6.51
C GLN A 116 -21.83 -4.32 5.37
N TYR A 117 -21.23 -3.84 4.27
CA TYR A 117 -20.86 -4.69 3.15
C TYR A 117 -19.97 -5.89 3.53
N PHE A 118 -19.01 -5.70 4.43
CA PHE A 118 -18.17 -6.81 4.90
C PHE A 118 -18.82 -7.65 6.00
N ALA A 119 -19.72 -7.08 6.80
CA ALA A 119 -20.49 -7.83 7.78
C ALA A 119 -21.47 -8.81 7.11
N ASP A 120 -22.12 -8.38 6.02
CA ASP A 120 -23.08 -9.20 5.26
C ASP A 120 -22.42 -10.31 4.44
N LYS A 121 -21.09 -10.28 4.29
CA LYS A 121 -20.29 -11.24 3.53
C LYS A 121 -19.44 -12.19 4.39
N ALA A 122 -19.39 -11.97 5.69
CA ALA A 122 -18.67 -12.81 6.65
C ALA A 122 -19.52 -14.03 7.04
#